data_AF-A0A4R4P5N1-F1
#
_entry.id   AF-A0A4R4P5N1-F1
#
_cell.length_a   1.000
_cell.length_b   1.000
_cell.length_c   1.000
_cell.angle_alpha   90.00
_cell.angle_beta   90.00
_cell.angle_gamma   90.00
#
_symmetry.space_group_name_H-M   'P 1'
#
loop_
_entity.id
_entity.type
_entity.pdbx_description
1 polymer ?
#
loop_
_entity_poly.entity_id
_entity_poly.type
_entity_poly.pdbx_seq_one_letter_code
_entity_poly.pdbx_strand_id
1 'polypeptide(L)' 'MLTTDEIATEMYLSVNTVKTHLRNIYRKLAVTRRGEAVRRARRYRLL' A
#
# COMPACT_ATOMS: atom_id res chain seq x y z
N MET A 1 7.98 -8.05 3.25
CA MET A 1 6.95 -6.98 3.28
C MET A 1 5.68 -7.65 3.75
N LEU A 2 5.00 -7.08 4.74
CA LEU A 2 3.78 -7.67 5.29
C LEU A 2 2.72 -7.89 4.20
N THR A 3 1.99 -8.98 4.33
CA THR A 3 0.78 -9.29 3.58
C THR A 3 -0.33 -8.30 3.94
N THR A 4 -1.41 -8.28 3.14
CA THR A 4 -2.55 -7.39 3.42
C THR A 4 -3.25 -7.79 4.73
N ASP A 5 -3.30 -9.08 5.03
CA ASP A 5 -3.91 -9.65 6.24
C ASP A 5 -3.08 -9.38 7.50
N GLU A 6 -1.75 -9.47 7.41
CA GLU A 6 -0.86 -9.06 8.51
C GLU A 6 -0.99 -7.56 8.81
N ILE A 7 -1.04 -6.70 7.79
CA ILE A 7 -1.25 -5.25 7.97
C ILE A 7 -2.61 -4.96 8.60
N ALA A 8 -3.65 -5.66 8.14
CA ALA A 8 -4.99 -5.52 8.70
C ALA A 8 -4.99 -5.86 10.19
N THR A 9 -4.32 -6.95 10.56
CA THR A 9 -4.20 -7.41 11.94
C THR A 9 -3.40 -6.44 12.80
N GLU A 10 -2.21 -6.03 12.37
CA GLU A 10 -1.35 -5.09 13.11
C GLU A 10 -1.99 -3.71 13.30
N MET A 11 -2.78 -3.26 12.33
CA MET A 11 -3.44 -1.94 12.38
C MET A 11 -4.86 -1.98 12.96
N TYR A 12 -5.37 -3.13 13.39
CA TYR A 12 -6.76 -3.31 13.84
C TYR A 12 -7.81 -2.85 12.80
N LEU A 13 -7.54 -3.11 11.51
CA LEU A 13 -8.40 -2.74 10.39
C LEU A 13 -8.97 -3.97 9.68
N SER A 14 -10.06 -3.79 8.95
CA SER A 14 -10.51 -4.82 8.02
C SER A 14 -9.55 -4.95 6.83
N VAL A 15 -9.39 -6.16 6.30
CA VAL A 15 -8.60 -6.41 5.08
C VAL A 15 -9.10 -5.56 3.90
N ASN A 16 -10.41 -5.30 3.82
CA ASN A 16 -11.01 -4.46 2.78
C ASN A 16 -10.63 -2.98 2.92
N THR A 17 -10.48 -2.49 4.15
CA THR A 17 -9.97 -1.14 4.42
C THR A 17 -8.54 -1.00 3.90
N VAL A 18 -7.67 -1.98 4.21
CA VAL A 18 -6.28 -2.01 3.71
C VAL A 18 -6.25 -2.06 2.18
N LYS A 19 -7.05 -2.93 1.54
CA LYS A 19 -7.17 -3.00 0.07
C LYS A 19 -7.61 -1.66 -0.54
N THR A 20 -8.51 -0.95 0.12
CA THR A 20 -8.98 0.37 -0.33
C THR A 20 -7.87 1.42 -0.23
N HIS A 21 -7.10 1.44 0.85
CA HIS A 21 -5.93 2.31 0.97
C HIS A 21 -4.86 1.99 -0.09
N LEU A 22 -4.56 0.72 -0.32
CA LEU A 22 -3.62 0.30 -1.37
C LEU A 22 -4.07 0.79 -2.75
N ARG A 23 -5.35 0.61 -3.11
CA ARG A 23 -5.90 1.10 -4.39
C ARG A 23 -5.74 2.61 -4.54
N ASN A 24 -6.03 3.37 -3.48
CA ASN A 24 -5.89 4.82 -3.48
C ASN A 24 -4.42 5.26 -3.62
N ILE A 25 -3.49 4.59 -2.93
CA ILE A 25 -2.05 4.85 -3.03
C ILE A 25 -1.55 4.53 -4.45
N TYR A 26 -1.94 3.38 -5.00
CA TYR A 26 -1.56 2.97 -6.35
C TYR A 26 -2.04 3.97 -7.40
N ARG A 27 -3.29 4.45 -7.28
CA ARG A 27 -3.84 5.50 -8.13
C ARG A 27 -3.04 6.80 -8.02
N LYS A 28 -2.74 7.25 -6.79
CA LYS A 28 -1.98 8.49 -6.55
C LYS A 28 -0.55 8.41 -7.09
N LEU A 29 0.06 7.24 -7.05
CA LEU A 29 1.41 7.02 -7.56
C LEU A 29 1.44 6.64 -9.04
N ALA A 30 0.28 6.43 -9.69
CA ALA A 30 0.14 5.94 -11.06
C ALA A 30 0.87 4.61 -11.31
N VAL A 31 0.64 3.63 -10.43
CA VAL A 31 1.24 2.28 -10.46
C VAL A 31 0.18 1.20 -10.31
N THR A 32 0.50 -0.06 -10.62
CA THR A 32 -0.45 -1.19 -10.47
C THR A 32 0.02 -2.27 -9.51
N ARG A 33 1.31 -2.26 -9.14
CA ARG A 33 1.92 -3.30 -8.29
C ARG A 33 2.54 -2.71 -7.03
N ARG A 34 2.47 -3.48 -5.94
CA ARG A 34 3.01 -3.09 -4.62
C ARG A 34 4.48 -2.72 -4.67
N GLY A 35 5.31 -3.52 -5.34
CA GLY A 35 6.74 -3.24 -5.48
C GLY A 35 7.04 -1.96 -6.27
N GLU A 36 6.20 -1.63 -7.26
CA GLU A 36 6.32 -0.39 -8.04
C GLU A 36 5.95 0.83 -7.18
N ALA A 37 4.89 0.72 -6.38
CA ALA A 37 4.51 1.75 -5.42
C ALA A 37 5.65 2.08 -4.45
N VAL A 38 6.31 1.06 -3.88
CA VAL A 38 7.46 1.26 -2.97
C VAL A 38 8.62 1.95 -3.69
N ARG A 39 9.01 1.48 -4.89
CA ARG A 39 10.10 2.11 -5.67
C ARG A 39 9.79 3.57 -6.00
N ARG A 40 8.56 3.88 -6.40
CA ARG A 40 8.13 5.23 -6.77
C ARG A 40 8.03 6.15 -5.56
N ALA A 41 7.51 5.66 -4.44
CA ALA A 41 7.49 6.39 -3.18
C ALA A 41 8.91 6.75 -2.68
N ARG A 42 9.89 5.83 -2.79
CA ARG A 42 11.31 6.13 -2.48
C ARG A 42 11.88 7.20 -3.40
N ARG A 43 11.60 7.15 -4.71
CA ARG A 43 12.02 8.20 -5.67
C ARG A 43 11.47 9.57 -5.30
N TYR A 44 10.25 9.62 -4.77
CA TYR A 44 9.61 10.85 -4.28
C TYR A 44 9.94 11.20 -2.82
N ARG A 45 10.81 10.44 -2.14
CA ARG A 45 11.15 10.64 -0.72
C ARG A 45 9.93 10.61 0.22
N LEU A 46 8.97 9.74 -0.08
CA LEU A 46 7.79 9.48 0.76
C LEU A 46 7.99 8.26 1.70
N LEU A 47 9.14 7.59 1.59
CA LEU A 47 9.56 6.38 2.33
C LEU A 47 11.09 6.34 2.47
#